data_AF-A0A1F7RF40-F1
#
_entry.id   AF-A0A1F7RF40-F1
#
_cell.length_a   1.000
_cell.length_b   1.000
_cell.length_c   1.000
_cell.angle_alpha   90.00
_cell.angle_beta   90.00
_cell.angle_gamma   90.00
#
_symmetry.space_group_name_H-M   'P 1'
#
loop_
_entity.id
_entity.type
_entity.pdbx_description
1 polymer ?
#
loop_
_entity_poly.entity_id
_entity_poly.type
_entity_poly.pdbx_seq_one_letter_code
_entity_poly.pdbx_strand_id
1 'polypeptide(L)'
;MNIKYKIFFSLFLVSFSSVILLAYSQDKFNLRPGAKGKLCMNCHETFQEKISSPFVHTPVRTGECSGCHNPHASSHGKMLSEDTNKICFTCHKEIIPDKPLSTHKVVAEGNCVKCHDPHGSSNKFNLLKSGNELCFGCHKDIEDGVKQVKFKHTPVEKSCLNCHNPHASAKNEFLLKDEVPIVCLKCHKTDKPAFAKQHMNFPVGKARCTTCHNPHGSDKAALLLTNVHKPVASRMCNQCHDSSDPKNPFKTKNEGSDLCKTCHNELVNEIQSKKNIHPALEVDSGCLNCHSAHASTQRALLKGNSLFDVCGKCHADVIARQDKFPTKHPPVKDGDCIACHSPHATDTEHLAQQLSVIVLCGSCHDWKGHVSHPMGDNVADPRDKTRTVNCLSCHKAHGTEYKRMLLFPTTVELCTLCHVKYQR
;
A
#
# COMPACT_ATOMS: atom_id res chain seq x y z
N MET A 1 -39.84 43.03 -63.57
CA MET A 1 -41.28 43.33 -63.67
C MET A 1 -42.05 42.01 -63.63
N ASN A 2 -42.19 41.42 -62.44
CA ASN A 2 -43.40 41.38 -61.60
C ASN A 2 -44.61 40.67 -62.25
N ILE A 3 -44.63 39.35 -62.05
CA ILE A 3 -45.77 38.46 -62.21
C ILE A 3 -46.45 38.35 -60.84
N LYS A 4 -47.70 38.81 -60.70
CA LYS A 4 -48.62 38.41 -59.62
C LYS A 4 -50.06 38.50 -60.13
N TYR A 5 -50.69 37.35 -60.37
CA TYR A 5 -52.15 37.23 -60.42
C TYR A 5 -52.63 36.44 -59.21
N LYS A 6 -53.55 37.05 -58.46
CA LYS A 6 -54.33 36.47 -57.37
C LYS A 6 -55.37 35.52 -57.95
N ILE A 7 -55.45 34.29 -57.45
CA ILE A 7 -56.68 33.48 -57.50
C ILE A 7 -56.87 32.86 -56.11
N PHE A 8 -57.96 33.28 -55.46
CA PHE A 8 -58.50 32.69 -54.24
C PHE A 8 -59.13 31.33 -54.60
N PHE A 9 -58.67 30.25 -53.98
CA PHE A 9 -59.32 28.95 -54.06
C PHE A 9 -59.85 28.56 -52.69
N SER A 10 -61.16 28.33 -52.66
CA SER A 10 -61.94 27.90 -51.51
C SER A 10 -61.83 26.39 -51.29
N LEU A 11 -61.92 26.01 -50.01
CA LEU A 11 -62.35 24.72 -49.45
C LEU A 11 -61.56 23.43 -49.79
N PHE A 12 -60.77 22.98 -48.81
CA PHE A 12 -60.62 21.56 -48.43
C PHE A 12 -60.34 21.54 -46.92
N LEU A 13 -61.35 21.32 -46.06
CA LEU A 13 -61.63 20.02 -45.41
C LEU A 13 -60.35 19.33 -44.86
N VAL A 14 -60.19 19.36 -43.54
CA VAL A 14 -60.19 18.19 -42.64
C VAL A 14 -59.55 18.58 -41.30
N SER A 15 -60.33 18.34 -40.24
CA SER A 15 -59.97 18.24 -38.83
C SER A 15 -58.48 18.00 -38.53
N PHE A 16 -57.83 18.97 -37.90
CA PHE A 16 -56.63 18.75 -37.11
C PHE A 16 -56.94 19.22 -35.67
N SER A 17 -57.76 18.44 -34.97
CA SER A 17 -57.70 18.45 -33.51
C SER A 17 -56.29 18.02 -33.12
N SER A 18 -55.50 18.99 -32.70
CA SER A 18 -54.17 18.82 -32.13
C SER A 18 -54.25 17.85 -30.94
N VAL A 19 -54.12 16.55 -31.21
CA VAL A 19 -53.75 15.57 -30.20
C VAL A 19 -52.34 15.92 -29.79
N ILE A 20 -52.22 16.73 -28.75
CA ILE A 20 -51.00 16.87 -27.99
C ILE A 20 -50.79 15.50 -27.31
N LEU A 21 -50.17 14.58 -28.04
CA LEU A 21 -49.50 13.43 -27.44
C LEU A 21 -48.36 13.98 -26.60
N LEU A 22 -48.68 14.34 -25.36
CA LEU A 22 -47.69 14.41 -24.29
C LEU A 22 -47.11 13.01 -24.19
N ALA A 23 -45.98 12.79 -24.86
CA ALA A 23 -45.05 11.73 -24.53
C ALA A 23 -44.52 12.03 -23.12
N TYR A 24 -45.36 11.78 -22.11
CA TYR A 24 -44.92 11.69 -20.73
C TYR A 24 -43.93 10.53 -20.70
N SER A 25 -42.65 10.82 -20.44
CA SER A 25 -41.67 9.75 -20.26
C SER A 25 -42.19 8.87 -19.12
N GLN A 26 -42.58 7.64 -19.43
CA GLN A 26 -42.99 6.69 -18.41
C GLN A 26 -41.81 6.55 -17.44
N ASP A 27 -42.07 6.83 -16.16
CA ASP A 27 -41.12 6.54 -15.09
C ASP A 27 -40.70 5.06 -15.20
N LYS A 28 -39.41 4.76 -14.96
CA LYS A 28 -38.81 3.42 -15.12
C LYS A 28 -39.59 2.31 -14.41
N PHE A 29 -40.39 2.66 -13.40
CA PHE A 29 -41.17 1.73 -12.59
C PHE A 29 -42.68 1.88 -12.75
N ASN A 30 -43.17 2.56 -13.79
CA ASN A 30 -44.60 2.80 -14.07
C ASN A 30 -45.35 3.49 -12.91
N LEU A 31 -44.68 4.44 -12.25
CA LEU A 31 -45.29 5.21 -11.17
C LEU A 31 -46.37 6.15 -11.68
N ARG A 32 -47.42 6.37 -10.86
CA ARG A 32 -48.47 7.36 -11.16
C ARG A 32 -47.83 8.74 -11.34
N PRO A 33 -48.32 9.60 -12.26
CA PRO A 33 -47.83 10.96 -12.39
C PRO A 33 -47.82 11.70 -11.04
N GLY A 34 -46.69 12.28 -10.66
CA GLY A 34 -46.51 12.96 -9.37
C GLY A 34 -46.20 12.04 -8.17
N ALA A 35 -46.03 10.73 -8.37
CA ALA A 35 -45.65 9.78 -7.32
C ALA A 35 -44.15 9.85 -6.98
N LYS A 36 -43.72 10.99 -6.45
CA LYS A 36 -42.35 11.27 -5.97
C LYS A 36 -42.41 12.05 -4.66
N GLY A 37 -41.29 12.11 -3.93
CA GLY A 37 -41.13 12.95 -2.74
C GLY A 37 -42.23 12.78 -1.69
N LYS A 38 -43.16 13.75 -1.62
CA LYS A 38 -44.22 13.83 -0.60
C LYS A 38 -45.08 12.56 -0.52
N LEU A 39 -45.38 11.91 -1.64
CA LEU A 39 -46.14 10.66 -1.63
C LEU A 39 -45.39 9.55 -0.87
N CYS A 40 -44.08 9.44 -1.07
CA CYS A 40 -43.24 8.47 -0.37
C CYS A 40 -43.21 8.76 1.14
N MET A 41 -43.22 10.04 1.52
CA MET A 41 -43.14 10.47 2.92
C MET A 41 -44.42 10.18 3.72
N ASN A 42 -45.58 9.94 3.07
CA ASN A 42 -46.80 9.50 3.76
C ASN A 42 -46.65 8.13 4.45
N CYS A 43 -45.65 7.33 4.05
CA CYS A 43 -45.34 6.05 4.70
C CYS A 43 -43.92 6.04 5.31
N HIS A 44 -43.01 6.87 4.80
CA HIS A 44 -41.66 7.03 5.31
C HIS A 44 -41.52 8.25 6.24
N GLU A 45 -42.49 8.46 7.13
CA GLU A 45 -42.58 9.65 7.99
C GLU A 45 -41.32 9.84 8.86
N THR A 46 -40.76 8.74 9.38
CA THR A 46 -39.54 8.75 10.21
C THR A 46 -38.29 9.17 9.43
N PHE A 47 -38.34 9.15 8.09
CA PHE A 47 -37.24 9.57 7.24
C PHE A 47 -37.20 11.09 7.05
N GLN A 48 -38.29 11.79 7.37
CA GLN A 48 -38.41 13.24 7.24
C GLN A 48 -37.31 13.96 8.06
N GLU A 49 -36.97 13.45 9.24
CA GLU A 49 -35.89 14.00 10.08
C GLU A 49 -34.52 13.88 9.40
N LYS A 50 -34.26 12.76 8.73
CA LYS A 50 -32.98 12.51 8.05
C LYS A 50 -32.75 13.50 6.89
N ILE A 51 -33.81 13.81 6.15
CA ILE A 51 -33.79 14.80 5.05
C ILE A 51 -33.86 16.25 5.54
N SER A 52 -33.95 16.48 6.86
CA SER A 52 -33.74 17.79 7.47
C SER A 52 -32.28 18.06 7.86
N SER A 53 -31.36 17.14 7.53
CA SER A 53 -29.93 17.33 7.75
C SER A 53 -29.39 18.57 6.99
N PRO A 54 -28.36 19.27 7.49
CA PRO A 54 -27.76 20.42 6.81
C PRO A 54 -27.28 20.16 5.38
N PHE A 55 -26.74 18.95 5.12
CA PHE A 55 -26.29 18.54 3.80
C PHE A 55 -27.10 17.34 3.35
N VAL A 56 -28.05 17.56 2.46
CA VAL A 56 -28.88 16.51 1.85
C VAL A 56 -28.40 16.29 0.42
N HIS A 57 -28.30 15.02 0.04
CA HIS A 57 -27.95 14.64 -1.32
C HIS A 57 -29.02 15.14 -2.30
N THR A 58 -28.60 15.75 -3.42
CA THR A 58 -29.49 16.46 -4.34
C THR A 58 -30.71 15.64 -4.78
N PRO A 59 -30.61 14.36 -5.21
CA PRO A 59 -31.77 13.57 -5.60
C PRO A 59 -32.79 13.39 -4.46
N VAL A 60 -32.30 13.25 -3.23
CA VAL A 60 -33.17 13.10 -2.05
C VAL A 60 -33.86 14.41 -1.73
N ARG A 61 -33.14 15.53 -1.78
CA ARG A 61 -33.70 16.87 -1.54
C ARG A 61 -34.79 17.23 -2.56
N THR A 62 -34.67 16.78 -3.81
CA THR A 62 -35.68 17.01 -4.85
C THR A 62 -36.80 15.95 -4.86
N GLY A 63 -36.79 14.98 -3.94
CA GLY A 63 -37.80 13.93 -3.86
C GLY A 63 -37.69 12.85 -4.93
N GLU A 64 -36.56 12.74 -5.63
CA GLU A 64 -36.28 11.75 -6.67
C GLU A 64 -35.84 10.40 -6.08
N CYS A 65 -36.66 9.86 -5.17
CA CYS A 65 -36.38 8.60 -4.48
C CYS A 65 -36.26 7.42 -5.44
N SER A 66 -37.06 7.41 -6.52
CA SER A 66 -37.04 6.35 -7.53
C SER A 66 -35.78 6.35 -8.41
N GLY A 67 -34.96 7.41 -8.36
CA GLY A 67 -33.66 7.41 -9.02
C GLY A 67 -32.72 6.34 -8.47
N CYS A 68 -32.84 6.05 -7.16
CA CYS A 68 -32.01 5.07 -6.47
C CYS A 68 -32.78 3.88 -5.91
N HIS A 69 -34.10 4.01 -5.68
CA HIS A 69 -34.92 2.93 -5.13
C HIS A 69 -35.93 2.42 -6.15
N ASN A 70 -36.19 1.11 -6.13
CA ASN A 70 -37.35 0.51 -6.78
C ASN A 70 -38.46 0.35 -5.73
N PRO A 71 -39.55 1.14 -5.81
CA PRO A 71 -40.61 1.12 -4.80
C PRO A 71 -41.52 -0.11 -4.84
N HIS A 72 -41.44 -0.95 -5.88
CA HIS A 72 -42.27 -2.16 -6.00
C HIS A 72 -41.53 -3.40 -5.47
N ALA A 73 -40.40 -3.74 -6.10
CA ALA A 73 -39.62 -4.92 -5.75
C ALA A 73 -38.19 -4.78 -6.28
N SER A 74 -37.20 -5.12 -5.46
CA SER A 74 -35.80 -5.21 -5.89
C SER A 74 -35.15 -6.48 -5.38
N SER A 75 -34.27 -7.05 -6.20
CA SER A 75 -33.32 -8.09 -5.80
C SER A 75 -32.14 -7.53 -5.00
N HIS A 76 -31.99 -6.21 -4.91
CA HIS A 76 -30.94 -5.54 -4.17
C HIS A 76 -31.44 -5.10 -2.78
N GLY A 77 -30.54 -5.15 -1.81
CA GLY A 77 -30.85 -4.75 -0.43
C GLY A 77 -31.42 -3.32 -0.35
N LYS A 78 -32.30 -3.08 0.62
CA LYS A 78 -32.95 -1.77 0.86
C LYS A 78 -33.69 -1.23 -0.37
N MET A 79 -34.22 -2.11 -1.22
CA MET A 79 -35.01 -1.76 -2.38
C MET A 79 -34.24 -0.89 -3.40
N LEU A 80 -32.93 -1.07 -3.54
CA LEU A 80 -32.14 -0.27 -4.50
C LEU A 80 -32.45 -0.65 -5.95
N SER A 81 -32.42 0.30 -6.88
CA SER A 81 -32.71 0.08 -8.30
C SER A 81 -31.57 -0.59 -9.08
N GLU A 82 -30.41 -0.72 -8.45
CA GLU A 82 -29.19 -1.34 -8.96
C GLU A 82 -28.32 -1.79 -7.77
N ASP A 83 -27.24 -2.54 -8.04
CA ASP A 83 -26.29 -2.93 -7.01
C ASP A 83 -25.70 -1.72 -6.26
N THR A 84 -25.56 -1.85 -4.94
CA THR A 84 -25.06 -0.80 -4.04
C THR A 84 -23.73 -0.21 -4.48
N ASN A 85 -22.86 -1.03 -5.09
CA ASN A 85 -21.52 -0.60 -5.52
C ASN A 85 -21.54 0.08 -6.89
N LYS A 86 -22.62 -0.07 -7.66
CA LYS A 86 -22.77 0.48 -9.02
C LYS A 86 -23.70 1.69 -9.08
N ILE A 87 -24.66 1.76 -8.17
CA ILE A 87 -25.74 2.75 -8.22
C ILE A 87 -25.20 4.18 -8.20
N CYS A 88 -24.14 4.45 -7.43
CA CYS A 88 -23.51 5.77 -7.37
C CYS A 88 -22.91 6.18 -8.73
N PHE A 89 -22.35 5.24 -9.47
CA PHE A 89 -21.72 5.48 -10.78
C PHE A 89 -22.73 5.68 -11.91
N THR A 90 -24.02 5.43 -11.69
CA THR A 90 -25.06 5.78 -12.68
C THR A 90 -25.09 7.28 -12.97
N CYS A 91 -24.78 8.10 -11.95
CA CYS A 91 -24.64 9.55 -12.06
C CYS A 91 -23.18 10.02 -11.90
N HIS A 92 -22.40 9.43 -10.98
CA HIS A 92 -21.04 9.88 -10.67
C HIS A 92 -19.95 9.12 -11.46
N LYS A 93 -19.96 9.28 -12.79
CA LYS A 93 -19.10 8.51 -13.70
C LYS A 93 -17.60 8.86 -13.61
N GLU A 94 -17.27 10.09 -13.21
CA GLU A 94 -15.91 10.63 -13.27
C GLU A 94 -15.22 10.74 -11.90
N ILE A 95 -15.65 9.95 -10.91
CA ILE A 95 -15.01 9.94 -9.57
C ILE A 95 -13.58 9.37 -9.66
N ILE A 96 -13.41 8.34 -10.48
CA ILE A 96 -12.14 7.68 -10.73
C ILE A 96 -11.69 8.12 -12.12
N PRO A 97 -10.50 8.71 -12.28
CA PRO A 97 -10.00 9.08 -13.60
C PRO A 97 -9.76 7.84 -14.46
N ASP A 98 -9.87 7.95 -15.78
CA ASP A 98 -9.73 6.81 -16.71
C ASP A 98 -8.42 6.03 -16.55
N LYS A 99 -7.35 6.72 -16.15
CA LYS A 99 -6.02 6.14 -15.92
C LYS A 99 -5.53 6.51 -14.53
N PRO A 100 -6.05 5.86 -13.47
CA PRO A 100 -5.59 6.12 -12.11
C PRO A 100 -4.25 5.43 -11.89
N LEU A 101 -3.27 6.13 -11.31
CA LEU A 101 -2.05 5.52 -10.78
C LEU A 101 -2.32 4.85 -9.44
N SER A 102 -3.23 5.41 -8.64
CA SER A 102 -3.70 4.81 -7.41
C SER A 102 -5.18 5.06 -7.20
N THR A 103 -5.87 4.06 -6.67
CA THR A 103 -7.29 4.13 -6.30
C THR A 103 -7.45 3.66 -4.87
N HIS A 104 -8.23 4.40 -4.08
CA HIS A 104 -8.49 4.04 -2.71
C HIS A 104 -9.29 2.72 -2.70
N LYS A 105 -8.83 1.72 -1.95
CA LYS A 105 -9.40 0.36 -1.99
C LYS A 105 -10.91 0.35 -1.77
N VAL A 106 -11.40 1.12 -0.79
CA VAL A 106 -12.84 1.25 -0.49
C VAL A 106 -13.63 1.77 -1.70
N VAL A 107 -13.02 2.65 -2.50
CA VAL A 107 -13.65 3.20 -3.72
C VAL A 107 -13.58 2.21 -4.87
N ALA A 108 -12.46 1.51 -5.04
CA ALA A 108 -12.32 0.46 -6.05
C ALA A 108 -13.33 -0.69 -5.83
N GLU A 109 -13.66 -0.99 -4.58
CA GLU A 109 -14.68 -1.97 -4.20
C GLU A 109 -16.12 -1.42 -4.25
N GLY A 110 -16.31 -0.13 -4.56
CA GLY A 110 -17.62 0.52 -4.65
C GLY A 110 -18.30 0.79 -3.30
N ASN A 111 -17.56 0.66 -2.19
CA ASN A 111 -18.07 0.82 -0.83
C ASN A 111 -18.22 2.31 -0.42
N CYS A 112 -18.83 3.14 -1.28
CA CYS A 112 -18.98 4.59 -1.09
C CYS A 112 -19.66 4.95 0.24
N VAL A 113 -20.60 4.11 0.69
CA VAL A 113 -21.38 4.31 1.91
C VAL A 113 -20.58 4.15 3.20
N LYS A 114 -19.32 3.70 3.13
CA LYS A 114 -18.39 3.69 4.27
C LYS A 114 -17.92 5.10 4.65
N CYS A 115 -18.02 6.04 3.71
CA CYS A 115 -17.59 7.43 3.89
C CYS A 115 -18.73 8.42 3.70
N HIS A 116 -19.67 8.14 2.80
CA HIS A 116 -20.78 9.00 2.46
C HIS A 116 -22.12 8.44 2.97
N ASP A 117 -22.98 9.31 3.46
CA ASP A 117 -24.40 9.04 3.58
C ASP A 117 -25.07 9.35 2.23
N PRO A 118 -25.70 8.38 1.55
CA PRO A 118 -26.31 8.59 0.24
C PRO A 118 -27.57 9.49 0.29
N HIS A 119 -28.07 9.77 1.49
CA HIS A 119 -29.27 10.59 1.69
C HIS A 119 -28.94 11.98 2.26
N GLY A 120 -28.17 12.03 3.34
CA GLY A 120 -27.80 13.29 3.96
C GLY A 120 -27.07 13.14 5.29
N SER A 121 -26.27 14.16 5.61
CA SER A 121 -25.43 14.22 6.80
C SER A 121 -25.36 15.62 7.38
N SER A 122 -24.93 15.71 8.64
CA SER A 122 -24.49 16.96 9.27
C SER A 122 -23.17 17.48 8.70
N ASN A 123 -22.41 16.65 7.97
CA ASN A 123 -21.11 17.03 7.40
C ASN A 123 -21.21 17.34 5.90
N LYS A 124 -20.40 18.33 5.46
CA LYS A 124 -20.28 18.72 4.05
C LYS A 124 -19.95 17.50 3.17
N PHE A 125 -20.46 17.50 1.94
CA PHE A 125 -20.32 16.38 0.98
C PHE A 125 -20.97 15.07 1.44
N ASN A 126 -21.94 15.17 2.34
CA ASN A 126 -22.66 14.06 2.94
C ASN A 126 -21.72 13.06 3.65
N LEU A 127 -20.63 13.51 4.27
CA LEU A 127 -19.68 12.59 4.91
C LEU A 127 -20.22 12.05 6.24
N LEU A 128 -19.89 10.81 6.59
CA LEU A 128 -20.28 10.23 7.88
C LEU A 128 -19.56 10.88 9.07
N LYS A 129 -18.35 11.37 8.85
CA LYS A 129 -17.54 12.12 9.82
C LYS A 129 -16.85 13.29 9.12
N SER A 130 -16.43 14.29 9.88
CA SER A 130 -15.75 15.46 9.35
C SER A 130 -14.23 15.32 9.35
N GLY A 131 -13.57 15.98 8.40
CA GLY A 131 -12.12 16.13 8.38
C GLY A 131 -11.35 14.80 8.44
N ASN A 132 -10.27 14.79 9.22
CA ASN A 132 -9.38 13.64 9.34
C ASN A 132 -9.99 12.47 10.12
N GLU A 133 -10.99 12.73 10.97
CA GLU A 133 -11.63 11.68 11.79
C GLU A 133 -12.28 10.60 10.92
N LEU A 134 -12.71 10.96 9.70
CA LEU A 134 -13.21 10.00 8.74
C LEU A 134 -12.11 9.03 8.30
N CYS A 135 -10.93 9.56 7.95
CA CYS A 135 -9.79 8.75 7.55
C CYS A 135 -9.28 7.88 8.70
N PHE A 136 -9.20 8.44 9.90
CA PHE A 136 -8.73 7.74 11.11
C PHE A 136 -9.67 6.62 11.57
N GLY A 137 -10.94 6.61 11.11
CA GLY A 137 -11.84 5.48 11.34
C GLY A 137 -11.31 4.15 10.80
N CYS A 138 -10.46 4.18 9.77
CA CYS A 138 -9.79 3.00 9.22
C CYS A 138 -8.25 3.08 9.36
N HIS A 139 -7.66 4.27 9.25
CA HIS A 139 -6.21 4.48 9.30
C HIS A 139 -5.72 4.79 10.72
N LYS A 140 -5.98 3.87 11.65
CA LYS A 140 -5.70 4.06 13.08
C LYS A 140 -4.21 4.22 13.38
N ASP A 141 -3.36 3.43 12.72
CA ASP A 141 -1.90 3.52 12.89
C ASP A 141 -1.34 4.89 12.50
N ILE A 142 -1.93 5.52 11.47
CA ILE A 142 -1.56 6.88 11.04
C ILE A 142 -2.03 7.89 12.08
N GLU A 143 -3.25 7.75 12.60
CA GLU A 143 -3.78 8.60 13.67
C GLU A 143 -2.86 8.59 14.88
N ASP A 144 -2.50 7.38 15.34
CA ASP A 144 -1.69 7.19 16.54
C ASP A 144 -0.28 7.75 16.32
N GLY A 145 0.31 7.50 15.14
CA GLY A 145 1.60 8.10 14.77
C GLY A 145 1.58 9.63 14.78
N VAL A 146 0.59 10.27 14.15
CA VAL A 146 0.46 11.74 14.11
C VAL A 146 0.22 12.33 15.51
N LYS A 147 -0.49 11.61 16.38
CA LYS A 147 -0.76 12.06 17.76
C LYS A 147 0.46 11.96 18.67
N GLN A 148 1.28 10.94 18.51
CA GLN A 148 2.40 10.63 19.40
C GLN A 148 3.68 11.40 19.09
N VAL A 149 3.88 11.81 17.83
CA VAL A 149 5.12 12.50 17.43
C VAL A 149 5.27 13.88 18.07
N LYS A 150 6.50 14.20 18.46
CA LYS A 150 6.87 15.49 19.06
C LYS A 150 6.73 16.67 18.09
N PHE A 151 7.18 16.52 16.85
CA PHE A 151 7.12 17.56 15.82
C PHE A 151 6.06 17.19 14.80
N LYS A 152 4.91 17.86 14.89
CA LYS A 152 3.76 17.64 14.00
C LYS A 152 3.92 18.44 12.72
N HIS A 153 3.42 17.88 11.61
CA HIS A 153 3.37 18.59 10.35
C HIS A 153 2.00 19.27 10.20
N THR A 154 1.98 20.61 10.30
CA THR A 154 0.74 21.40 10.32
C THR A 154 -0.26 21.12 9.18
N PRO A 155 0.15 20.87 7.93
CA PRO A 155 -0.79 20.49 6.87
C PRO A 155 -1.57 19.22 7.19
N VAL A 156 -0.97 18.25 7.88
CA VAL A 156 -1.61 16.99 8.25
C VAL A 156 -2.62 17.20 9.37
N GLU A 157 -2.29 18.02 10.37
CA GLU A 157 -3.22 18.39 11.45
C GLU A 157 -4.49 19.06 10.91
N LYS A 158 -4.35 19.88 9.86
CA LYS A 158 -5.48 20.57 9.25
C LYS A 158 -6.34 19.66 8.37
N SER A 159 -5.70 18.93 7.46
CA SER A 159 -6.42 18.00 6.58
C SER A 159 -5.48 17.06 5.81
N CYS A 160 -5.76 15.76 5.86
CA CYS A 160 -5.14 14.76 4.97
C CYS A 160 -5.35 15.14 3.49
N LEU A 161 -6.46 15.81 3.17
CA LEU A 161 -6.80 16.24 1.83
C LEU A 161 -5.92 17.38 1.30
N ASN A 162 -5.03 17.95 2.11
CA ASN A 162 -4.03 18.90 1.61
C ASN A 162 -3.07 18.23 0.63
N CYS A 163 -2.76 16.95 0.86
CA CYS A 163 -1.82 16.18 0.07
C CYS A 163 -2.48 15.02 -0.69
N HIS A 164 -3.53 14.41 -0.13
CA HIS A 164 -4.16 13.21 -0.68
C HIS A 164 -5.47 13.51 -1.42
N ASN A 165 -5.76 12.70 -2.43
CA ASN A 165 -7.07 12.57 -3.05
C ASN A 165 -7.83 11.40 -2.39
N PRO A 166 -9.02 11.59 -1.82
CA PRO A 166 -9.68 10.55 -1.04
C PRO A 166 -10.22 9.39 -1.90
N HIS A 167 -10.31 9.56 -3.23
CA HIS A 167 -10.86 8.56 -4.15
C HIS A 167 -9.78 7.90 -5.00
N ALA A 168 -9.08 8.69 -5.81
CA ALA A 168 -8.09 8.19 -6.75
C ALA A 168 -7.14 9.31 -7.19
N SER A 169 -5.90 8.95 -7.53
CA SER A 169 -4.94 9.88 -8.12
C SER A 169 -4.42 9.33 -9.44
N ALA A 170 -4.46 10.17 -10.47
CA ALA A 170 -3.78 9.94 -11.75
C ALA A 170 -2.32 10.42 -11.75
N LYS A 171 -1.83 10.99 -10.64
CA LYS A 171 -0.52 11.65 -10.58
C LYS A 171 0.54 10.85 -9.84
N ASN A 172 0.13 10.02 -8.87
CA ASN A 172 1.09 9.33 -8.02
C ASN A 172 0.43 8.15 -7.25
N GLU A 173 1.27 7.34 -6.63
CA GLU A 173 0.89 6.31 -5.67
C GLU A 173 0.38 6.91 -4.35
N PHE A 174 -0.19 6.06 -3.48
CA PHE A 174 -0.71 6.44 -2.16
C PHE A 174 -1.68 7.61 -2.18
N LEU A 175 -2.39 7.78 -3.30
CA LEU A 175 -3.38 8.82 -3.53
C LEU A 175 -2.83 10.25 -3.43
N LEU A 176 -1.53 10.46 -3.58
CA LEU A 176 -1.00 11.82 -3.55
C LEU A 176 -1.52 12.62 -4.75
N LYS A 177 -1.91 13.87 -4.50
CA LYS A 177 -2.45 14.79 -5.52
C LYS A 177 -1.45 15.12 -6.63
N ASP A 178 -0.16 14.90 -6.40
CA ASP A 178 0.93 15.22 -7.31
C ASP A 178 2.18 14.39 -6.99
N GLU A 179 3.25 14.60 -7.76
CA GLU A 179 4.57 14.07 -7.41
C GLU A 179 5.06 14.60 -6.06
N VAL A 180 5.81 13.78 -5.33
CA VAL A 180 6.23 14.07 -3.93
C VAL A 180 6.88 15.46 -3.79
N PRO A 181 7.90 15.85 -4.59
CA PRO A 181 8.49 17.18 -4.45
C PRO A 181 7.47 18.28 -4.71
N ILE A 182 6.64 18.15 -5.76
CA ILE A 182 5.66 19.18 -6.15
C ILE A 182 4.66 19.44 -5.03
N VAL A 183 4.15 18.39 -4.37
CA VAL A 183 3.24 18.56 -3.22
C VAL A 183 3.90 19.38 -2.10
N CYS A 184 5.15 19.07 -1.75
CA CYS A 184 5.89 19.79 -0.72
C CYS A 184 6.17 21.25 -1.12
N LEU A 185 6.56 21.49 -2.38
CA LEU A 185 6.96 22.79 -2.89
C LEU A 185 5.81 23.80 -3.04
N LYS A 186 4.55 23.34 -2.92
CA LYS A 186 3.39 24.24 -2.78
C LYS A 186 3.54 25.15 -1.56
N CYS A 187 4.14 24.66 -0.48
CA CYS A 187 4.38 25.42 0.74
C CYS A 187 5.88 25.67 1.01
N HIS A 188 6.76 24.72 0.69
CA HIS A 188 8.20 24.84 0.94
C HIS A 188 8.92 25.51 -0.22
N LYS A 189 9.54 26.67 0.05
CA LYS A 189 10.22 27.49 -0.97
C LYS A 189 11.73 27.22 -0.97
N THR A 190 12.23 26.59 -2.04
CA THR A 190 13.64 26.17 -2.18
C THR A 190 14.58 27.28 -2.63
N ASP A 191 14.03 28.37 -3.15
CA ASP A 191 14.76 29.57 -3.58
C ASP A 191 15.22 30.45 -2.41
N LYS A 192 14.77 30.15 -1.18
CA LYS A 192 15.11 30.95 0.00
C LYS A 192 16.50 30.58 0.55
N PRO A 193 17.34 31.55 0.95
CA PRO A 193 18.64 31.29 1.57
C PRO A 193 18.56 30.39 2.81
N ALA A 194 17.47 30.49 3.57
CA ALA A 194 17.22 29.63 4.73
C ALA A 194 17.13 28.15 4.33
N PHE A 195 16.49 27.83 3.19
CA PHE A 195 16.40 26.46 2.70
C PHE A 195 17.78 25.93 2.33
N ALA A 196 18.55 26.67 1.55
CA ALA A 196 19.90 26.30 1.16
C ALA A 196 20.79 26.08 2.40
N LYS A 197 20.76 27.00 3.36
CA LYS A 197 21.54 26.89 4.61
C LYS A 197 21.18 25.65 5.42
N GLN A 198 19.89 25.29 5.54
CA GLN A 198 19.48 24.09 6.29
C GLN A 198 19.89 22.78 5.60
N HIS A 199 20.12 22.81 4.28
CA HIS A 199 20.60 21.68 3.50
C HIS A 199 22.08 21.78 3.13
N MET A 200 22.85 22.58 3.88
CA MET A 200 24.30 22.75 3.67
C MET A 200 24.67 23.17 2.24
N ASN A 201 23.80 23.94 1.59
CA ASN A 201 23.88 24.39 0.19
C ASN A 201 23.81 23.26 -0.86
N PHE A 202 23.44 22.04 -0.48
CA PHE A 202 23.17 20.97 -1.45
C PHE A 202 21.81 21.21 -2.13
N PRO A 203 21.72 21.08 -3.48
CA PRO A 203 20.51 21.39 -4.23
C PRO A 203 19.48 20.24 -4.16
N VAL A 204 18.95 19.97 -2.98
CA VAL A 204 18.00 18.86 -2.72
C VAL A 204 16.54 19.23 -3.05
N GLY A 205 16.28 20.44 -3.56
CA GLY A 205 14.92 20.92 -3.83
C GLY A 205 14.13 20.10 -4.86
N LYS A 206 14.83 19.36 -5.74
CA LYS A 206 14.24 18.43 -6.71
C LYS A 206 14.28 16.97 -6.24
N ALA A 207 14.96 16.68 -5.12
CA ALA A 207 15.04 15.33 -4.58
C ALA A 207 13.69 14.91 -3.98
N ARG A 208 13.48 13.59 -3.87
CA ARG A 208 12.29 13.05 -3.20
C ARG A 208 12.38 13.30 -1.70
N CYS A 209 11.68 14.33 -1.19
CA CYS A 209 11.78 14.78 0.20
C CYS A 209 11.53 13.66 1.24
N THR A 210 10.68 12.68 0.90
CA THR A 210 10.31 11.57 1.78
C THR A 210 11.41 10.53 1.99
N THR A 211 12.57 10.66 1.33
CA THR A 211 13.73 9.80 1.63
C THR A 211 14.44 10.21 2.92
N CYS A 212 14.27 11.45 3.35
CA CYS A 212 14.88 12.00 4.56
C CYS A 212 13.84 12.53 5.57
N HIS A 213 12.67 12.96 5.11
CA HIS A 213 11.62 13.54 5.95
C HIS A 213 10.38 12.65 6.06
N ASN A 214 9.76 12.64 7.23
CA ASN A 214 8.43 12.08 7.45
C ASN A 214 7.37 13.18 7.21
N PRO A 215 6.57 13.11 6.14
CA PRO A 215 5.57 14.13 5.82
C PRO A 215 4.38 14.14 6.80
N HIS A 216 4.25 13.13 7.67
CA HIS A 216 3.18 13.04 8.66
C HIS A 216 3.56 13.60 10.04
N GLY A 217 4.85 13.85 10.28
CA GLY A 217 5.37 14.25 11.58
C GLY A 217 6.49 13.33 12.05
N SER A 218 7.32 13.79 12.99
CA SER A 218 8.44 13.02 13.52
C SER A 218 8.81 13.43 14.93
N ASP A 219 9.49 12.55 15.67
CA ASP A 219 10.17 12.90 16.91
C ASP A 219 11.50 13.62 16.71
N LYS A 220 11.99 13.68 15.47
CA LYS A 220 13.17 14.46 15.09
C LYS A 220 12.78 15.83 14.56
N ALA A 221 13.57 16.83 14.94
CA ALA A 221 13.42 18.18 14.43
C ALA A 221 13.51 18.20 12.89
N ALA A 222 12.90 19.22 12.28
CA ALA A 222 12.76 19.33 10.82
C ALA A 222 12.07 18.12 10.15
N LEU A 223 11.30 17.34 10.92
CA LEU A 223 10.57 16.17 10.45
C LEU A 223 11.46 15.09 9.83
N LEU A 224 12.72 14.97 10.24
CA LEU A 224 13.59 13.90 9.73
C LEU A 224 13.05 12.51 10.09
N LEU A 225 13.32 11.48 9.29
CA LEU A 225 12.96 10.11 9.63
C LEU A 225 13.58 9.68 10.96
N THR A 226 13.01 8.65 11.59
CA THR A 226 13.38 8.17 12.93
C THR A 226 14.87 7.88 13.07
N ASN A 227 15.44 7.20 12.07
CA ASN A 227 16.86 6.86 12.02
C ASN A 227 17.55 7.73 10.98
N VAL A 228 18.40 8.64 11.44
CA VAL A 228 19.22 9.51 10.58
C VAL A 228 20.67 9.09 10.73
N HIS A 229 21.36 8.89 9.61
CA HIS A 229 22.75 8.54 9.59
C HIS A 229 23.60 9.63 10.26
N LYS A 230 24.57 9.26 11.08
CA LYS A 230 25.37 10.19 11.90
C LYS A 230 25.97 11.34 11.09
N PRO A 231 26.59 11.14 9.91
CA PRO A 231 27.10 12.25 9.09
C PRO A 231 26.00 13.24 8.69
N VAL A 232 24.79 12.77 8.39
CA VAL A 232 23.65 13.64 8.04
C VAL A 232 23.15 14.39 9.27
N ALA A 233 22.98 13.70 10.39
CA ALA A 233 22.57 14.32 11.66
C ALA A 233 23.56 15.40 12.13
N SER A 234 24.86 15.18 11.89
CA SER A 234 25.94 16.12 12.19
C SER A 234 26.21 17.14 11.09
N ARG A 235 25.43 17.16 9.99
CA ARG A 235 25.58 18.10 8.85
C ARG A 235 26.95 18.02 8.15
N MET A 236 27.56 16.85 8.18
CA MET A 236 28.89 16.56 7.63
C MET A 236 28.78 15.95 6.22
N CYS A 237 28.01 16.59 5.34
CA CYS A 237 27.75 16.09 3.98
C CYS A 237 29.04 15.94 3.16
N ASN A 238 30.01 16.83 3.39
CA ASN A 238 31.32 16.85 2.75
C ASN A 238 32.24 15.69 3.17
N GLN A 239 31.84 14.82 4.10
CA GLN A 239 32.59 13.59 4.39
C GLN A 239 32.40 12.55 3.29
N CYS A 240 31.19 12.52 2.70
CA CYS A 240 30.85 11.58 1.67
C CYS A 240 30.80 12.22 0.28
N HIS A 241 30.28 13.45 0.20
CA HIS A 241 30.16 14.17 -1.06
C HIS A 241 31.34 15.11 -1.31
N ASP A 242 31.72 15.22 -2.58
CA ASP A 242 32.72 16.14 -3.08
C ASP A 242 32.09 17.52 -3.29
N SER A 243 32.26 18.38 -2.28
CA SER A 243 31.78 19.76 -2.32
C SER A 243 32.65 20.71 -3.15
N SER A 244 33.72 20.20 -3.80
CA SER A 244 34.64 21.02 -4.59
C SER A 244 34.20 21.21 -6.05
N ASP A 245 33.25 20.41 -6.55
CA ASP A 245 32.69 20.52 -7.89
C ASP A 245 31.26 21.11 -7.85
N PRO A 246 31.08 22.42 -8.13
CA PRO A 246 29.76 23.06 -8.16
C PRO A 246 28.83 22.47 -9.24
N LYS A 247 29.37 21.80 -10.27
CA LYS A 247 28.57 21.17 -11.33
C LYS A 247 28.01 19.83 -10.90
N ASN A 248 28.71 19.12 -10.00
CA ASN A 248 28.31 17.80 -9.50
C ASN A 248 28.27 17.75 -7.97
N PRO A 249 27.39 18.53 -7.31
CA PRO A 249 27.39 18.68 -5.86
C PRO A 249 27.09 17.38 -5.10
N PHE A 250 26.55 16.34 -5.76
CA PHE A 250 26.27 15.04 -5.14
C PHE A 250 27.31 13.97 -5.46
N LYS A 251 28.36 14.29 -6.23
CA LYS A 251 29.45 13.35 -6.49
C LYS A 251 30.03 12.86 -5.16
N THR A 252 30.26 11.57 -5.02
CA THR A 252 30.89 11.01 -3.82
C THR A 252 32.41 11.04 -3.93
N LYS A 253 33.09 11.07 -2.80
CA LYS A 253 34.57 11.06 -2.76
C LYS A 253 35.18 9.73 -3.21
N ASN A 254 34.52 8.64 -2.86
CA ASN A 254 34.85 7.27 -3.25
C ASN A 254 33.60 6.60 -3.84
N GLU A 255 33.81 5.50 -4.56
CA GLU A 255 32.75 4.70 -5.17
C GLU A 255 32.38 3.48 -4.30
N GLY A 256 31.14 3.00 -4.46
CA GLY A 256 30.67 1.76 -3.84
C GLY A 256 30.92 1.64 -2.34
N SER A 257 31.36 0.45 -1.91
CA SER A 257 31.66 0.13 -0.51
C SER A 257 32.88 0.86 0.04
N ASP A 258 33.80 1.34 -0.81
CA ASP A 258 35.02 2.02 -0.37
C ASP A 258 34.71 3.37 0.28
N LEU A 259 33.59 3.99 -0.09
CA LEU A 259 33.07 5.16 0.61
C LEU A 259 32.70 4.83 2.05
N CYS A 260 31.97 3.73 2.25
CA CYS A 260 31.52 3.29 3.56
C CYS A 260 32.69 2.79 4.42
N LYS A 261 33.67 2.11 3.81
CA LYS A 261 34.86 1.57 4.47
C LYS A 261 35.69 2.64 5.18
N THR A 262 35.61 3.90 4.78
CA THR A 262 36.29 5.01 5.46
C THR A 262 35.89 5.17 6.94
N CYS A 263 34.69 4.72 7.32
CA CYS A 263 34.19 4.76 8.70
C CYS A 263 33.74 3.38 9.21
N HIS A 264 33.29 2.49 8.33
CA HIS A 264 32.83 1.14 8.67
C HIS A 264 33.89 0.08 8.30
N ASN A 265 35.17 0.40 8.52
CA ASN A 265 36.29 -0.46 8.15
C ASN A 265 36.22 -1.85 8.77
N GLU A 266 35.92 -1.94 10.08
CA GLU A 266 35.81 -3.20 10.81
C GLU A 266 34.75 -4.11 10.19
N LEU A 267 33.53 -3.59 9.96
CA LEU A 267 32.43 -4.33 9.35
C LEU A 267 32.78 -4.78 7.92
N VAL A 268 33.32 -3.88 7.09
CA VAL A 268 33.67 -4.23 5.70
C VAL A 268 34.77 -5.29 5.67
N ASN A 269 35.79 -5.18 6.53
CA ASN A 269 36.85 -6.16 6.63
C ASN A 269 36.32 -7.52 7.15
N GLU A 270 35.39 -7.51 8.10
CA GLU A 270 34.73 -8.73 8.58
C GLU A 270 33.99 -9.42 7.43
N ILE A 271 33.16 -8.69 6.68
CA ILE A 271 32.44 -9.23 5.52
C ILE A 271 33.40 -9.83 4.51
N GLN A 272 34.48 -9.13 4.17
CA GLN A 272 35.50 -9.57 3.21
C GLN A 272 36.32 -10.78 3.68
N SER A 273 36.36 -11.05 4.99
CA SER A 273 37.07 -12.19 5.56
C SER A 273 36.29 -13.51 5.50
N LYS A 274 34.98 -13.45 5.20
CA LYS A 274 34.10 -14.61 5.18
C LYS A 274 34.11 -15.32 3.83
N LYS A 275 33.93 -16.64 3.86
CA LYS A 275 33.93 -17.48 2.66
C LYS A 275 32.76 -17.16 1.71
N ASN A 276 31.55 -17.00 2.25
CA ASN A 276 30.36 -16.76 1.46
C ASN A 276 29.84 -15.35 1.74
N ILE A 277 30.03 -14.46 0.78
CA ILE A 277 29.50 -13.10 0.81
C ILE A 277 28.14 -13.10 0.11
N HIS A 278 27.18 -12.37 0.67
CA HIS A 278 25.88 -12.21 0.07
C HIS A 278 26.04 -11.51 -1.29
N PRO A 279 25.61 -12.11 -2.42
CA PRO A 279 25.88 -11.56 -3.76
C PRO A 279 25.40 -10.13 -3.95
N ALA A 280 24.30 -9.73 -3.28
CA ALA A 280 23.83 -8.34 -3.28
C ALA A 280 24.83 -7.32 -2.72
N LEU A 281 25.90 -7.73 -2.02
CA LEU A 281 26.97 -6.82 -1.61
C LEU A 281 28.05 -6.65 -2.68
N GLU A 282 28.15 -7.58 -3.63
CA GLU A 282 29.19 -7.61 -4.66
C GLU A 282 28.71 -7.02 -6.00
N VAL A 283 27.41 -6.78 -6.14
CA VAL A 283 26.80 -6.21 -7.36
C VAL A 283 26.22 -4.81 -7.12
N ASP A 284 26.10 -4.06 -8.21
CA ASP A 284 25.46 -2.74 -8.27
C ASP A 284 26.00 -1.74 -7.23
N SER A 285 25.15 -1.29 -6.30
CA SER A 285 25.48 -0.29 -5.29
C SER A 285 25.93 -0.89 -3.95
N GLY A 286 26.23 -2.20 -3.91
CA GLY A 286 26.72 -2.93 -2.74
C GLY A 286 25.85 -2.72 -1.50
N CYS A 287 26.41 -2.11 -0.46
CA CYS A 287 25.71 -1.82 0.81
C CYS A 287 24.37 -1.09 0.60
N LEU A 288 24.30 -0.22 -0.42
CA LEU A 288 23.10 0.57 -0.70
C LEU A 288 21.98 -0.23 -1.35
N ASN A 289 22.20 -1.50 -1.71
CA ASN A 289 21.11 -2.35 -2.20
C ASN A 289 20.07 -2.59 -1.08
N CYS A 290 20.53 -2.71 0.16
CA CYS A 290 19.68 -2.90 1.34
C CYS A 290 19.60 -1.66 2.23
N HIS A 291 20.65 -0.84 2.32
CA HIS A 291 20.72 0.31 3.23
C HIS A 291 20.49 1.65 2.53
N SER A 292 19.98 2.63 3.28
CA SER A 292 19.93 4.04 2.94
C SER A 292 21.13 4.76 3.53
N ALA A 293 21.86 5.51 2.72
CA ALA A 293 23.04 6.26 3.19
C ALA A 293 22.71 7.45 4.10
N HIS A 294 21.45 7.89 4.13
CA HIS A 294 21.06 9.15 4.78
C HIS A 294 20.10 8.96 5.95
N ALA A 295 18.95 8.33 5.70
CA ALA A 295 17.93 8.16 6.72
C ALA A 295 17.00 6.99 6.36
N SER A 296 16.37 6.42 7.38
CA SER A 296 15.32 5.42 7.22
C SER A 296 14.35 5.42 8.41
N THR A 297 13.16 4.86 8.18
CA THR A 297 12.24 4.45 9.24
C THR A 297 12.75 3.23 10.00
N GLN A 298 13.61 2.41 9.38
CA GLN A 298 14.14 1.19 9.97
C GLN A 298 15.48 1.40 10.68
N ARG A 299 15.73 0.56 11.70
CA ARG A 299 17.03 0.46 12.37
C ARG A 299 18.12 0.07 11.36
N ALA A 300 19.37 0.40 11.69
CA ALA A 300 20.52 0.20 10.81
C ALA A 300 20.34 0.80 9.40
N LEU A 301 19.44 1.78 9.24
CA LEU A 301 19.16 2.47 7.98
C LEU A 301 18.68 1.54 6.84
N LEU A 302 18.06 0.40 7.14
CA LEU A 302 17.51 -0.50 6.10
C LEU A 302 16.46 0.22 5.24
N LYS A 303 16.42 -0.03 3.94
CA LYS A 303 15.40 0.52 3.02
C LYS A 303 14.02 -0.11 3.30
N GLY A 304 12.93 0.53 2.89
CA GLY A 304 11.58 -0.04 3.03
C GLY A 304 11.02 0.03 4.45
N ASN A 305 9.93 -0.71 4.72
CA ASN A 305 9.23 -0.66 6.02
C ASN A 305 9.44 -1.92 6.87
N SER A 306 10.05 -2.96 6.33
CA SER A 306 10.34 -4.22 7.03
C SER A 306 11.50 -4.96 6.36
N LEU A 307 12.07 -5.96 7.05
CA LEU A 307 13.02 -6.89 6.43
C LEU A 307 12.40 -7.65 5.26
N PHE A 308 11.11 -7.98 5.37
CA PHE A 308 10.35 -8.60 4.29
C PHE A 308 10.34 -7.74 3.02
N ASP A 309 10.18 -6.42 3.15
CA ASP A 309 10.24 -5.48 2.02
C ASP A 309 11.64 -5.37 1.41
N VAL A 310 12.70 -5.50 2.23
CA VAL A 310 14.09 -5.42 1.76
C VAL A 310 14.44 -6.69 0.99
N CYS A 311 14.32 -7.84 1.66
CA CYS A 311 14.73 -9.13 1.12
C CYS A 311 13.80 -9.55 -0.02
N GLY A 312 12.48 -9.34 0.12
CA GLY A 312 11.47 -9.77 -0.83
C GLY A 312 11.54 -9.10 -2.20
N LYS A 313 12.27 -7.98 -2.34
CA LYS A 313 12.53 -7.37 -3.66
C LYS A 313 13.35 -8.27 -4.58
N CYS A 314 14.26 -9.06 -4.02
CA CYS A 314 15.08 -10.01 -4.76
C CYS A 314 14.63 -11.45 -4.53
N HIS A 315 14.19 -11.78 -3.31
CA HIS A 315 13.72 -13.11 -2.91
C HIS A 315 12.19 -13.24 -3.00
N ALA A 316 11.60 -12.69 -4.08
CA ALA A 316 10.16 -12.72 -4.30
C ALA A 316 9.62 -14.15 -4.45
N ASP A 317 10.45 -15.09 -4.88
CA ASP A 317 10.14 -16.51 -4.98
C ASP A 317 9.91 -17.15 -3.60
N VAL A 318 10.72 -16.79 -2.61
CA VAL A 318 10.57 -17.25 -1.22
C VAL A 318 9.29 -16.69 -0.61
N ILE A 319 9.01 -15.42 -0.89
CA ILE A 319 7.78 -14.76 -0.44
C ILE A 319 6.55 -15.43 -1.05
N ALA A 320 6.52 -15.60 -2.37
CA ALA A 320 5.43 -16.26 -3.07
C ALA A 320 5.22 -17.70 -2.59
N ARG A 321 6.31 -18.41 -2.25
CA ARG A 321 6.23 -19.75 -1.67
C ARG A 321 5.52 -19.77 -0.32
N GLN A 322 5.88 -18.85 0.57
CA GLN A 322 5.23 -18.73 1.88
C GLN A 322 3.76 -18.38 1.76
N ASP A 323 3.38 -17.54 0.79
CA ASP A 323 1.98 -17.18 0.59
C ASP A 323 1.15 -18.32 0.03
N LYS A 324 1.74 -19.13 -0.86
CA LYS A 324 1.06 -20.28 -1.47
C LYS A 324 0.73 -21.38 -0.46
N PHE A 325 1.59 -21.63 0.53
CA PHE A 325 1.50 -22.84 1.35
C PHE A 325 0.84 -22.61 2.73
N PRO A 326 -0.02 -23.55 3.18
CA PRO A 326 -0.73 -23.42 4.45
C PRO A 326 0.16 -23.59 5.68
N THR A 327 1.19 -24.44 5.60
CA THR A 327 2.12 -24.65 6.73
C THR A 327 3.30 -23.71 6.61
N LYS A 328 3.30 -22.67 7.44
CA LYS A 328 4.33 -21.62 7.47
C LYS A 328 5.17 -21.73 8.72
N HIS A 329 6.48 -21.47 8.59
CA HIS A 329 7.39 -21.38 9.73
C HIS A 329 7.31 -19.97 10.32
N PRO A 330 7.02 -19.79 11.63
CA PRO A 330 6.75 -18.47 12.20
C PRO A 330 7.83 -17.41 11.91
N PRO A 331 9.14 -17.67 12.13
CA PRO A 331 10.17 -16.67 11.82
C PRO A 331 10.12 -16.17 10.37
N VAL A 332 9.86 -17.06 9.41
CA VAL A 332 9.79 -16.67 7.99
C VAL A 332 8.47 -15.98 7.66
N LYS A 333 7.35 -16.46 8.24
CA LYS A 333 6.02 -15.85 8.09
C LYS A 333 6.01 -14.42 8.63
N ASP A 334 6.71 -14.19 9.74
CA ASP A 334 6.76 -12.91 10.43
C ASP A 334 7.86 -12.00 9.85
N GLY A 335 8.60 -12.47 8.82
CA GLY A 335 9.60 -11.69 8.09
C GLY A 335 10.96 -11.57 8.78
N ASP A 336 11.22 -12.39 9.79
CA ASP A 336 12.49 -12.43 10.53
C ASP A 336 13.50 -13.38 9.85
N CYS A 337 13.88 -13.02 8.62
CA CYS A 337 14.85 -13.80 7.84
C CYS A 337 16.22 -13.90 8.53
N ILE A 338 16.57 -12.86 9.30
CA ILE A 338 17.85 -12.77 10.01
C ILE A 338 17.85 -13.52 11.34
N ALA A 339 16.80 -14.28 11.67
CA ALA A 339 16.88 -15.28 12.74
C ALA A 339 17.76 -16.47 12.34
N CYS A 340 17.86 -16.75 11.04
CA CYS A 340 18.55 -17.92 10.51
C CYS A 340 19.65 -17.57 9.50
N HIS A 341 19.49 -16.48 8.76
CA HIS A 341 20.43 -16.07 7.72
C HIS A 341 21.31 -14.89 8.16
N SER A 342 22.57 -14.92 7.77
CA SER A 342 23.45 -13.75 7.78
C SER A 342 23.14 -12.90 6.54
N PRO A 343 22.68 -11.65 6.71
CA PRO A 343 22.33 -10.81 5.57
C PRO A 343 23.55 -10.28 4.80
N HIS A 344 24.76 -10.42 5.35
CA HIS A 344 25.97 -9.89 4.75
C HIS A 344 26.93 -10.98 4.28
N ALA A 345 27.48 -11.76 5.20
CA ALA A 345 28.42 -12.81 4.87
C ALA A 345 28.55 -13.80 6.03
N THR A 346 28.98 -15.02 5.73
CA THR A 346 29.25 -16.07 6.71
C THR A 346 30.13 -17.15 6.08
N ASP A 347 30.72 -18.01 6.90
CA ASP A 347 31.55 -19.12 6.43
C ASP A 347 30.70 -20.33 5.99
N THR A 348 29.40 -20.29 6.24
CA THR A 348 28.45 -21.38 6.02
C THR A 348 27.73 -21.26 4.68
N GLU A 349 27.28 -22.39 4.15
CA GLU A 349 26.49 -22.42 2.92
C GLU A 349 25.12 -21.72 3.10
N HIS A 350 24.58 -21.21 1.99
CA HIS A 350 23.28 -20.51 1.97
C HIS A 350 23.13 -19.37 2.97
N LEU A 351 24.28 -18.80 3.38
CA LEU A 351 24.37 -17.72 4.34
C LEU A 351 23.72 -18.02 5.70
N ALA A 352 23.84 -19.24 6.23
CA ALA A 352 23.29 -19.56 7.55
C ALA A 352 24.11 -18.93 8.71
N GLN A 353 23.47 -18.53 9.80
CA GLN A 353 24.19 -17.93 10.94
C GLN A 353 25.01 -18.94 11.77
N GLN A 354 24.71 -20.23 11.65
CA GLN A 354 25.37 -21.28 12.41
C GLN A 354 25.92 -22.34 11.45
N LEU A 355 27.06 -22.92 11.81
CA LEU A 355 27.74 -23.96 11.02
C LEU A 355 26.88 -25.23 10.85
N SER A 356 26.11 -25.58 11.87
CA SER A 356 25.25 -26.76 11.85
C SER A 356 23.78 -26.35 11.79
N VAL A 357 23.04 -26.93 10.84
CA VAL A 357 21.58 -26.82 10.76
C VAL A 357 20.90 -27.29 12.05
N ILE A 358 21.47 -28.31 12.71
CA ILE A 358 20.94 -28.85 13.96
C ILE A 358 21.08 -27.81 15.07
N VAL A 359 22.24 -27.16 15.19
CA VAL A 359 22.47 -26.08 16.16
C VAL A 359 21.59 -24.88 15.84
N LEU A 360 21.48 -24.51 14.56
CA LEU A 360 20.63 -23.41 14.12
C LEU A 360 19.17 -23.61 14.54
N CYS A 361 18.58 -24.75 14.19
CA CYS A 361 17.20 -25.08 14.54
C CYS A 361 17.05 -25.29 16.06
N GLY A 362 18.05 -25.88 16.72
CA GLY A 362 18.07 -26.15 18.15
C GLY A 362 18.01 -24.90 19.03
N SER A 363 18.49 -23.75 18.53
CA SER A 363 18.40 -22.46 19.24
C SER A 363 16.96 -22.05 19.62
N CYS A 364 15.95 -22.55 18.89
CA CYS A 364 14.53 -22.37 19.21
C CYS A 364 13.79 -23.70 19.44
N HIS A 365 14.33 -24.81 18.95
CA HIS A 365 13.71 -26.14 19.02
C HIS A 365 14.51 -27.11 19.90
N ASP A 366 14.91 -26.67 21.09
CA ASP A 366 15.77 -27.40 22.02
C ASP A 366 15.36 -28.87 22.24
N TRP A 367 14.07 -29.11 22.54
CA TRP A 367 13.57 -30.49 22.71
C TRP A 367 13.62 -31.34 21.43
N LYS A 368 13.53 -30.71 20.25
CA LYS A 368 13.63 -31.41 18.96
C LYS A 368 15.06 -31.69 18.54
N GLY A 369 16.08 -31.23 19.28
CA GLY A 369 17.46 -31.69 19.10
C GLY A 369 17.69 -33.12 19.63
N HIS A 370 16.81 -33.58 20.53
CA HIS A 370 16.93 -34.86 21.22
C HIS A 370 16.16 -36.01 20.54
N VAL A 371 15.82 -35.87 19.24
CA VAL A 371 15.08 -36.92 18.52
C VAL A 371 15.89 -38.21 18.51
N SER A 372 15.25 -39.35 18.74
CA SER A 372 15.86 -40.69 18.73
C SER A 372 16.39 -41.15 17.36
N HIS A 373 16.41 -40.26 16.36
CA HIS A 373 16.89 -40.56 15.01
C HIS A 373 18.32 -40.04 14.84
N PRO A 374 19.26 -40.86 14.34
CA PRO A 374 20.63 -40.42 14.08
C PRO A 374 20.64 -39.22 13.11
N MET A 375 21.32 -38.15 13.51
CA MET A 375 21.53 -36.93 12.74
C MET A 375 22.91 -36.35 13.07
N GLY A 376 23.43 -35.48 12.19
CA GLY A 376 24.67 -34.75 12.38
C GLY A 376 25.78 -35.19 11.44
N ASP A 377 26.96 -34.62 11.62
CA ASP A 377 28.03 -34.64 10.60
C ASP A 377 28.57 -36.05 10.30
N ASN A 378 28.38 -37.00 11.22
CA ASN A 378 28.80 -38.39 11.07
C ASN A 378 27.71 -39.33 10.51
N VAL A 379 26.53 -38.80 10.16
CA VAL A 379 25.40 -39.60 9.67
C VAL A 379 25.12 -39.24 8.22
N ALA A 380 25.61 -40.04 7.28
CA ALA A 380 25.36 -39.84 5.86
C ALA A 380 23.86 -40.04 5.52
N ASP A 381 23.30 -39.18 4.66
CA ASP A 381 21.95 -39.34 4.14
C ASP A 381 21.91 -40.49 3.12
N PRO A 382 21.11 -41.55 3.32
CA PRO A 382 21.06 -42.68 2.39
C PRO A 382 20.60 -42.31 0.98
N ARG A 383 19.89 -41.19 0.82
CA ARG A 383 19.40 -40.69 -0.48
C ARG A 383 20.48 -39.96 -1.25
N ASP A 384 21.42 -39.34 -0.54
CA ASP A 384 22.53 -38.58 -1.09
C ASP A 384 23.71 -38.64 -0.13
N LYS A 385 24.69 -39.50 -0.45
CA LYS A 385 25.87 -39.73 0.39
C LYS A 385 26.79 -38.51 0.51
N THR A 386 26.58 -37.47 -0.30
CA THR A 386 27.31 -36.20 -0.17
C THR A 386 26.75 -35.32 0.95
N ARG A 387 25.61 -35.69 1.52
CA ARG A 387 24.92 -34.94 2.58
C ARG A 387 24.86 -35.75 3.86
N THR A 388 24.65 -35.03 4.95
CA THR A 388 24.40 -35.61 6.27
C THR A 388 22.94 -35.45 6.64
N VAL A 389 22.41 -36.39 7.42
CA VAL A 389 21.05 -36.33 7.91
C VAL A 389 20.95 -35.20 8.93
N ASN A 390 20.10 -34.23 8.66
CA ASN A 390 19.82 -33.10 9.54
C ASN A 390 18.33 -32.72 9.49
N CYS A 391 17.94 -31.63 10.16
CA CYS A 391 16.54 -31.20 10.23
C CYS A 391 15.92 -30.97 8.83
N LEU A 392 16.69 -30.43 7.89
CA LEU A 392 16.24 -30.13 6.51
C LEU A 392 16.19 -31.37 5.61
N SER A 393 16.71 -32.51 6.06
CA SER A 393 16.51 -33.80 5.38
C SER A 393 15.04 -34.23 5.37
N CYS A 394 14.25 -33.73 6.33
CA CYS A 394 12.85 -34.07 6.55
C CYS A 394 11.92 -32.86 6.48
N HIS A 395 12.43 -31.67 6.87
CA HIS A 395 11.64 -30.46 7.01
C HIS A 395 11.97 -29.39 5.98
N LYS A 396 10.96 -28.57 5.67
CA LYS A 396 11.08 -27.39 4.80
C LYS A 396 10.72 -26.12 5.57
N ALA A 397 11.75 -25.41 6.03
CA ALA A 397 11.59 -24.19 6.82
C ALA A 397 10.90 -23.04 6.06
N HIS A 398 11.02 -22.99 4.73
CA HIS A 398 10.44 -21.93 3.89
C HIS A 398 9.01 -22.23 3.41
N GLY A 399 8.28 -23.11 4.11
CA GLY A 399 6.89 -23.41 3.84
C GLY A 399 6.65 -24.59 2.88
N THR A 400 5.57 -25.32 3.16
CA THR A 400 5.18 -26.55 2.46
C THR A 400 3.67 -26.80 2.61
N GLU A 401 3.10 -27.57 1.68
CA GLU A 401 1.71 -28.01 1.72
C GLU A 401 1.44 -29.05 2.82
N TYR A 402 2.50 -29.65 3.37
CA TYR A 402 2.39 -30.73 4.34
C TYR A 402 2.48 -30.24 5.79
N LYS A 403 1.71 -30.90 6.66
CA LYS A 403 1.70 -30.60 8.10
C LYS A 403 3.09 -30.77 8.71
N ARG A 404 3.39 -30.01 9.77
CA ARG A 404 4.67 -30.07 10.49
C ARG A 404 5.90 -29.82 9.61
N MET A 405 5.70 -29.08 8.53
CA MET A 405 6.73 -28.67 7.59
C MET A 405 7.45 -29.85 6.90
N LEU A 406 6.78 -31.00 6.72
CA LEU A 406 7.41 -32.15 6.06
C LEU A 406 7.66 -31.90 4.57
N LEU A 407 8.60 -32.65 3.99
CA LEU A 407 8.87 -32.65 2.56
C LEU A 407 7.89 -33.50 1.74
N PHE A 408 7.14 -34.41 2.38
CA PHE A 408 6.21 -35.36 1.75
C PHE A 408 4.86 -35.39 2.47
N PRO A 409 3.78 -35.83 1.79
CA PRO A 409 2.42 -35.86 2.34
C PRO A 409 2.30 -36.64 3.66
N THR A 410 2.95 -37.80 3.72
CA THR A 410 2.92 -38.66 4.89
C THR A 410 4.31 -38.94 5.44
N THR A 411 4.38 -39.25 6.73
CA THR A 411 5.63 -39.68 7.38
C THR A 411 6.16 -40.98 6.76
N VAL A 412 5.28 -41.90 6.35
CA VAL A 412 5.69 -43.17 5.72
C VAL A 412 6.40 -42.92 4.39
N GLU A 413 5.84 -42.06 3.53
CA GLU A 413 6.48 -41.68 2.26
C GLU A 413 7.85 -41.04 2.49
N LEU A 414 7.99 -40.17 3.49
CA LEU A 414 9.27 -39.58 3.84
C LEU A 414 10.29 -40.63 4.33
N CYS A 415 9.90 -41.48 5.29
CA CYS A 415 10.80 -42.46 5.92
C CYS A 415 11.28 -43.52 4.92
N THR A 416 10.41 -43.93 4.00
CA THR A 416 10.71 -44.99 3.04
C THR A 416 11.74 -44.57 1.98
N LEU A 417 12.02 -43.27 1.82
CA LEU A 417 13.11 -42.78 0.97
C LEU A 417 14.50 -43.22 1.46
N CYS A 418 14.67 -43.37 2.78
CA CYS A 418 15.92 -43.81 3.39
C CYS A 418 15.86 -45.28 3.82
N HIS A 419 14.66 -45.78 4.13
CA HIS A 419 14.41 -47.15 4.55
C HIS A 419 13.70 -47.95 3.46
N VAL A 420 14.31 -48.05 2.28
CA VAL A 420 13.75 -48.68 1.08
C VAL A 420 13.25 -50.12 1.32
N LYS A 421 13.85 -50.84 2.27
CA LYS A 421 13.38 -52.19 2.67
C LYS A 421 11.95 -52.23 3.24
N TYR A 422 11.39 -51.08 3.58
CA TYR A 422 10.01 -50.92 4.05
C TYR A 422 9.09 -50.25 3.02
N GLN A 423 9.58 -49.96 1.80
CA GLN A 423 8.69 -49.63 0.68
C GLN A 423 7.87 -50.88 0.38
N ARG A 424 6.55 -50.78 0.53
CA ARG A 424 5.60 -51.84 0.18
C ARG A 424 5.05 -51.60 -1.21
#